data_AF-A0A7C5IZW1-F1
#
_entry.id   AF-A0A7C5IZW1-F1
#
_cell.length_a   1.000
_cell.length_b   1.000
_cell.length_c   1.000
_cell.angle_alpha   90.00
_cell.angle_beta   90.00
_cell.angle_gamma   90.00
#
_symmetry.space_group_name_H-M   'P 1'
#
loop_
_entity.id
_entity.type
_entity.pdbx_description
1 polymer ?
#
loop_
_entity_poly.entity_id
_entity_poly.type
_entity_poly.pdbx_seq_one_letter_code
_entity_poly.pdbx_strand_id
1 'polypeptide(L)'
;LGAIPANWMPRAALAGTFDERWEAERMPLMPEDFDLRFYQSAHPRLQLDTRITPGMALGIDGMTLEGPLAITVAPLHVAVVAMFDDDTRDVVQPEVDTLVVDTEGRRVMLTARAAFPLGRGKRRLRALRVEPRQGGST
;
A
#
# COMPACT_ATOMS: atom_id res chain seq x y z
N LEU A 1 10.94 -15.57 11.90
CA LEU A 1 9.90 -14.55 11.63
C LEU A 1 9.85 -14.40 10.12
N GLY A 2 8.68 -14.38 9.50
CA GLY A 2 8.57 -14.36 8.03
C GLY A 2 7.27 -13.74 7.56
N ALA A 3 7.10 -13.66 6.24
CA ALA A 3 5.86 -13.20 5.65
C ALA A 3 4.69 -14.14 5.99
N ILE A 4 3.53 -13.58 6.31
CA ILE A 4 2.30 -14.29 6.65
C ILE A 4 1.37 -14.27 5.43
N PRO A 5 0.99 -15.45 4.90
CA PRO A 5 0.00 -15.57 3.83
C PRO A 5 -1.35 -14.95 4.20
N ALA A 6 -2.09 -14.47 3.21
CA ALA A 6 -3.37 -13.80 3.44
C ALA A 6 -4.43 -14.69 4.11
N ASN A 7 -4.38 -16.00 3.85
CA ASN A 7 -5.29 -17.01 4.39
C ASN A 7 -4.83 -17.59 5.73
N TRP A 8 -3.76 -17.07 6.34
CA TRP A 8 -3.22 -17.57 7.60
C TRP A 8 -3.29 -16.54 8.74
N MET A 9 -3.42 -17.02 9.98
CA MET A 9 -3.45 -16.17 11.16
C MET A 9 -2.08 -15.54 11.47
N PRO A 10 -2.03 -14.34 12.06
CA PRO A 10 -3.17 -13.47 12.40
C PRO A 10 -3.71 -12.66 11.21
N ARG A 11 -3.06 -12.70 10.04
CA ARG A 11 -3.41 -11.84 8.90
C ARG A 11 -4.83 -12.09 8.38
N ALA A 12 -5.28 -13.34 8.32
CA ALA A 12 -6.62 -13.70 7.88
C ALA A 12 -7.74 -13.03 8.69
N ALA A 13 -7.52 -12.80 9.99
CA ALA A 13 -8.50 -12.13 10.86
C ALA A 13 -8.74 -10.65 10.50
N LEU A 14 -7.85 -10.04 9.69
CA LEU A 14 -7.94 -8.64 9.27
C LEU A 14 -8.76 -8.46 7.99
N ALA A 15 -9.18 -9.56 7.34
CA ALA A 15 -9.98 -9.52 6.12
C ALA A 15 -11.42 -9.03 6.36
N GLY A 16 -11.85 -8.93 7.61
CA GLY A 16 -13.22 -8.62 8.00
C GLY A 16 -14.15 -9.83 7.90
N THR A 17 -15.44 -9.58 8.16
CA THR A 17 -16.47 -10.60 8.26
C THR A 17 -17.29 -10.69 6.97
N PHE A 18 -17.25 -11.85 6.31
CA PHE A 18 -18.01 -12.15 5.08
C PHE A 18 -19.20 -13.06 5.41
N ASP A 19 -20.20 -12.52 6.10
CA ASP A 19 -21.43 -13.24 6.53
C ASP A 19 -22.62 -13.00 5.56
N GLU A 20 -23.79 -13.58 5.86
CA GLU A 20 -24.99 -13.43 5.02
C GLU A 20 -25.47 -11.97 4.92
N ARG A 21 -25.21 -11.15 5.94
CA ARG A 21 -25.54 -9.73 5.90
C ARG A 21 -24.63 -8.98 4.94
N TRP A 22 -23.32 -9.26 4.96
CA TRP A 22 -22.40 -8.73 3.96
C TRP A 22 -22.86 -9.13 2.54
N GLU A 23 -23.23 -10.39 2.33
CA GLU A 23 -23.69 -10.88 1.03
C GLU A 23 -24.96 -10.15 0.55
N ALA A 24 -25.95 -9.99 1.43
CA ALA A 24 -27.24 -9.36 1.08
C ALA A 24 -27.16 -7.84 0.87
N GLU A 25 -26.33 -7.14 1.65
CA GLU A 25 -26.41 -5.67 1.74
C GLU A 25 -25.18 -4.94 1.20
N ARG A 26 -24.03 -5.62 1.08
CA ARG A 26 -22.73 -4.94 0.88
C ARG A 26 -21.92 -5.48 -0.28
N MET A 27 -22.07 -6.76 -0.63
CA MET A 27 -21.43 -7.33 -1.82
C MET A 27 -21.68 -6.42 -3.03
N PRO A 28 -20.65 -6.05 -3.82
CA PRO A 28 -19.27 -6.58 -3.84
C PRO A 28 -18.23 -5.75 -3.05
N LEU A 29 -18.63 -4.84 -2.16
CA LEU A 29 -17.70 -4.01 -1.40
C LEU A 29 -17.04 -4.80 -0.25
N MET A 30 -15.83 -4.39 0.16
CA MET A 30 -15.13 -4.99 1.33
C MET A 30 -15.97 -4.86 2.60
N PRO A 31 -15.94 -5.85 3.54
CA PRO A 31 -16.60 -5.75 4.84
C PRO A 31 -16.31 -4.45 5.59
N GLU A 32 -17.22 -4.04 6.46
CA GLU A 32 -17.08 -2.79 7.23
C GLU A 32 -15.94 -2.84 8.25
N ASP A 33 -15.64 -4.04 8.75
CA ASP A 33 -14.57 -4.36 9.69
C ASP A 33 -13.26 -4.77 8.99
N PHE A 34 -13.16 -4.59 7.67
CA PHE A 34 -11.89 -4.80 6.96
C PHE A 34 -10.80 -3.85 7.48
N ASP A 35 -9.67 -4.42 7.89
CA ASP A 35 -8.54 -3.66 8.42
C ASP A 35 -7.43 -3.55 7.36
N LEU A 36 -6.96 -2.34 7.07
CA LEU A 36 -5.89 -2.09 6.09
C LEU A 36 -4.59 -2.84 6.41
N ARG A 37 -4.36 -3.22 7.67
CA ARG A 37 -3.23 -4.08 8.08
C ARG A 37 -3.29 -5.46 7.42
N PHE A 38 -4.43 -5.89 6.87
CA PHE A 38 -4.53 -7.08 6.02
C PHE A 38 -3.58 -7.04 4.83
N TYR A 39 -3.22 -5.85 4.33
CA TYR A 39 -2.26 -5.73 3.23
C TYR A 39 -0.81 -5.95 3.68
N GLN A 40 -0.52 -5.98 4.98
CA GLN A 40 0.82 -6.22 5.51
C GLN A 40 1.08 -7.73 5.63
N SER A 41 1.96 -8.26 4.78
CA SER A 41 2.45 -9.63 4.91
C SER A 41 3.53 -9.75 5.99
N ALA A 42 4.18 -8.68 6.41
CA ALA A 42 5.23 -8.75 7.42
C ALA A 42 4.69 -9.28 8.76
N HIS A 43 5.46 -10.14 9.43
CA HIS A 43 5.20 -10.52 10.82
C HIS A 43 5.00 -9.26 11.68
N PRO A 44 4.08 -9.21 12.67
CA PRO A 44 3.80 -8.00 13.44
C PRO A 44 5.04 -7.30 14.02
N ARG A 45 6.02 -8.06 14.50
CA ARG A 45 7.33 -7.55 14.99
C ARG A 45 8.25 -6.93 13.92
N LEU A 46 7.91 -7.07 12.65
CA LEU A 46 8.62 -6.50 11.49
C LEU A 46 7.79 -5.40 10.82
N GLN A 47 6.65 -5.02 11.40
CA GLN A 47 5.87 -3.87 10.97
C GLN A 47 6.40 -2.62 11.66
N LEU A 48 6.41 -1.50 10.95
CA LEU A 48 6.81 -0.22 11.51
C LEU A 48 5.62 0.42 12.23
N ASP A 49 5.86 1.01 13.39
CA ASP A 49 4.86 1.78 14.13
C ASP A 49 4.62 3.17 13.51
N THR A 50 5.46 3.56 12.56
CA THR A 50 5.43 4.85 11.87
C THR A 50 5.27 4.66 10.36
N ARG A 51 4.81 5.72 9.68
CA ARG A 51 4.72 5.72 8.23
C ARG A 51 6.11 5.69 7.59
N ILE A 52 6.22 5.00 6.46
CA ILE A 52 7.42 4.97 5.64
C ILE A 52 7.56 6.33 4.95
N THR A 53 8.65 7.05 5.24
CA THR A 53 8.92 8.37 4.69
C THR A 53 10.21 8.37 3.87
N PRO A 54 10.32 9.22 2.83
CA PRO A 54 11.58 9.41 2.11
C PRO A 54 12.70 9.84 3.06
N GLY A 55 13.89 9.29 2.89
CA GLY A 55 15.05 9.55 3.76
C GLY A 55 15.08 8.74 5.04
N MET A 56 14.03 7.97 5.38
CA MET A 56 14.05 7.05 6.51
C MET A 56 15.21 6.05 6.37
N ALA A 57 16.01 5.93 7.42
CA ALA A 57 17.10 4.96 7.49
C ALA A 57 16.62 3.67 8.16
N LEU A 58 16.89 2.53 7.54
CA LEU A 58 16.57 1.20 8.04
C LEU A 58 17.85 0.36 8.10
N GLY A 59 18.07 -0.30 9.23
CA GLY A 59 19.14 -1.28 9.40
C GLY A 59 18.56 -2.69 9.46
N ILE A 60 19.15 -3.61 8.70
CA ILE A 60 18.77 -5.02 8.69
C ILE A 60 19.98 -5.83 9.09
N ASP A 61 19.89 -6.52 10.23
CA ASP A 61 20.95 -7.37 10.76
C ASP A 61 20.58 -8.85 10.65
N GLY A 62 21.60 -9.70 10.49
CA GLY A 62 21.44 -11.16 10.43
C GLY A 62 20.74 -11.70 9.18
N MET A 63 20.56 -10.88 8.14
CA MET A 63 19.90 -11.26 6.87
C MET A 63 20.84 -11.22 5.66
N THR A 64 22.13 -10.97 5.89
CA THR A 64 23.20 -11.05 4.88
C THR A 64 24.46 -11.68 5.49
N LEU A 65 25.31 -12.28 4.67
CA LEU A 65 26.60 -12.84 5.10
C LEU A 65 27.69 -11.76 5.28
N GLU A 66 27.49 -10.57 4.72
CA GLU A 66 28.47 -9.48 4.73
C GLU A 66 28.33 -8.56 5.96
N GLY A 67 27.34 -8.84 6.81
CA GLY A 67 27.00 -8.05 7.99
C GLY A 67 25.71 -7.25 7.80
N PRO A 68 25.51 -6.19 8.62
CA PRO A 68 24.29 -5.40 8.58
C PRO A 68 24.12 -4.66 7.24
N LEU A 69 22.91 -4.68 6.70
CA LEU A 69 22.52 -3.90 5.53
C LEU A 69 21.86 -2.59 6.00
N ALA A 70 22.39 -1.46 5.53
CA ALA A 70 21.80 -0.15 5.73
C ALA A 70 21.04 0.29 4.46
N ILE A 71 19.83 0.81 4.63
CA ILE A 71 18.95 1.26 3.56
C ILE A 71 18.46 2.66 3.88
N THR A 72 18.41 3.51 2.87
CA THR A 72 17.69 4.79 2.93
C THR A 72 16.52 4.73 1.97
N VAL A 73 15.31 4.98 2.48
CA VAL A 73 14.09 4.94 1.66
C VAL A 73 14.14 6.05 0.62
N ALA A 74 14.11 5.67 -0.66
CA ALA A 74 14.06 6.64 -1.74
C ALA A 74 12.70 7.36 -1.80
N PRO A 75 12.66 8.63 -2.23
CA PRO A 75 11.41 9.32 -2.50
C PRO A 75 10.65 8.66 -3.66
N LEU A 76 9.32 8.53 -3.49
CA LEU A 76 8.43 8.09 -4.56
C LEU A 76 7.90 9.31 -5.33
N HIS A 77 8.45 9.57 -6.52
CA HIS A 77 8.09 10.72 -7.36
C HIS A 77 6.98 10.41 -8.37
N VAL A 78 5.83 9.91 -7.88
CA VAL A 78 4.68 9.61 -8.75
C VAL A 78 3.42 10.31 -8.25
N ALA A 79 2.54 10.63 -9.20
CA ALA A 79 1.16 11.00 -8.94
C ALA A 79 0.26 10.02 -9.73
N VAL A 80 -0.89 9.68 -9.14
CA VAL A 80 -1.93 8.90 -9.80
C VAL A 80 -3.06 9.86 -10.16
N VAL A 81 -3.40 9.90 -11.45
CA VAL A 81 -4.43 10.77 -12.00
C VAL A 81 -5.62 9.90 -12.42
N ALA A 82 -6.76 10.11 -11.76
CA ALA A 82 -8.04 9.58 -12.20
C ALA A 82 -8.72 10.56 -13.15
N MET A 83 -9.11 10.08 -14.32
CA MET A 83 -9.82 10.86 -15.34
C MET A 83 -11.25 10.34 -15.46
N PHE A 84 -12.22 11.25 -15.43
CA PHE A 84 -13.65 10.94 -15.44
C PHE A 84 -14.31 11.33 -16.77
N ASP A 85 -15.56 10.92 -16.95
CA ASP A 85 -16.40 11.18 -18.12
C ASP A 85 -17.00 12.58 -18.20
N ASP A 86 -17.07 13.28 -17.07
CA ASP A 86 -17.39 14.71 -16.98
C ASP A 86 -16.17 15.62 -17.20
N ASP A 87 -15.09 15.07 -17.75
CA ASP A 87 -13.78 15.71 -17.97
C ASP A 87 -13.08 16.22 -16.69
N THR A 88 -13.58 15.88 -15.50
CA THR A 88 -12.88 16.16 -14.23
C THR A 88 -11.68 15.24 -14.03
N ARG A 89 -10.76 15.69 -13.18
CA ARG A 89 -9.56 14.93 -12.81
C ARG A 89 -9.32 15.02 -11.31
N ASP A 90 -9.08 13.87 -10.70
CA ASP A 90 -8.62 13.79 -9.33
C ASP A 90 -7.15 13.34 -9.35
N VAL A 91 -6.29 14.04 -8.60
CA VAL A 91 -4.84 13.75 -8.52
C VAL A 91 -4.50 13.37 -7.09
N VAL A 92 -3.92 12.19 -6.92
CA VAL A 92 -3.45 11.68 -5.62
C VAL A 92 -1.96 11.42 -5.70
N GLN A 93 -1.23 11.89 -4.69
CA GLN A 93 0.16 11.49 -4.45
C GLN A 93 0.12 10.35 -3.42
N PRO A 94 0.30 9.09 -3.84
CA PRO A 94 0.13 7.98 -2.93
C PRO A 94 1.30 7.92 -1.95
N GLU A 95 0.99 7.67 -0.68
CA GLU A 95 1.98 7.44 0.35
C GLU A 95 2.45 5.98 0.31
N VAL A 96 3.75 5.76 0.54
CA VAL A 96 4.31 4.40 0.64
C VAL A 96 3.78 3.76 1.91
N ASP A 97 3.21 2.57 1.77
CA ASP A 97 2.61 1.82 2.87
C ASP A 97 3.22 0.42 3.04
N THR A 98 3.98 -0.05 2.06
CA THR A 98 4.73 -1.31 2.16
C THR A 98 6.12 -1.13 1.55
N LEU A 99 7.12 -1.60 2.29
CA LEU A 99 8.50 -1.70 1.83
C LEU A 99 8.93 -3.16 1.92
N VAL A 100 9.45 -3.69 0.81
CA VAL A 100 10.02 -5.04 0.75
C VAL A 100 11.49 -4.91 0.46
N VAL A 101 12.31 -5.59 1.26
CA VAL A 101 13.75 -5.68 1.05
C VAL A 101 14.07 -7.10 0.62
N ASP A 102 14.59 -7.22 -0.60
CA ASP A 102 15.27 -8.41 -1.08
C ASP A 102 16.76 -8.23 -0.78
N THR A 103 17.23 -8.89 0.28
CA THR A 103 18.61 -8.76 0.76
C THR A 103 19.62 -9.46 -0.15
N GLU A 104 19.22 -10.55 -0.82
CA GLU A 104 20.07 -11.30 -1.74
C GLU A 104 20.22 -10.54 -3.07
N GLY A 105 19.09 -10.14 -3.67
CA GLY A 105 19.07 -9.36 -4.91
C GLY A 105 19.49 -7.90 -4.73
N ARG A 106 19.69 -7.44 -3.49
CA ARG A 106 19.98 -6.06 -3.08
C ARG A 106 18.98 -5.05 -3.65
N ARG A 107 17.69 -5.34 -3.49
CA ARG A 107 16.60 -4.51 -4.04
C ARG A 107 15.66 -4.07 -2.93
N VAL A 108 15.19 -2.83 -3.08
CA VAL A 108 14.09 -2.30 -2.27
C VAL A 108 12.92 -2.05 -3.20
N MET A 109 11.75 -2.56 -2.83
CA MET A 109 10.50 -2.35 -3.54
C MET A 109 9.56 -1.56 -2.64
N LEU A 110 8.98 -0.50 -3.19
CA LEU A 110 8.02 0.35 -2.50
C LEU A 110 6.65 0.15 -3.14
N THR A 111 5.64 -0.10 -2.31
CA THR A 111 4.24 -0.12 -2.74
C THR A 111 3.52 1.05 -2.10
N ALA A 112 2.72 1.72 -2.92
CA ALA A 112 1.88 2.84 -2.52
C ALA A 112 0.49 2.66 -3.15
N ARG A 113 -0.56 3.14 -2.49
CA ARG A 113 -1.95 2.97 -2.93
C ARG A 113 -2.63 4.33 -3.06
N ALA A 114 -3.41 4.48 -4.14
CA ALA A 114 -4.30 5.62 -4.35
C ALA A 114 -5.75 5.12 -4.44
N ALA A 115 -6.67 5.84 -3.80
CA ALA A 115 -8.10 5.58 -3.87
C ALA A 115 -8.83 6.84 -4.34
N PHE A 116 -9.84 6.65 -5.19
CA PHE A 116 -10.60 7.75 -5.78
C PHE A 116 -12.10 7.54 -5.51
N PRO A 117 -12.78 8.52 -4.90
CA PRO A 117 -14.22 8.42 -4.68
C PRO A 117 -14.98 8.54 -6.00
N LEU A 118 -15.61 7.45 -6.44
CA LEU A 118 -16.44 7.44 -7.64
C LEU A 118 -17.86 8.00 -7.40
N GLY A 119 -18.28 8.07 -6.12
CA GLY A 119 -19.66 8.38 -5.76
C GLY A 119 -20.64 7.29 -6.21
N ARG A 120 -21.94 7.51 -5.97
CA ARG A 120 -23.02 6.58 -6.38
C ARG A 120 -23.32 6.68 -7.89
N GLY A 121 -22.33 6.41 -8.73
CA GLY A 121 -22.47 6.45 -10.19
C GLY A 121 -22.59 7.86 -10.80
N LYS A 122 -22.21 8.91 -10.05
CA LYS A 122 -22.25 10.30 -10.54
C LYS A 122 -21.14 10.64 -11.52
N ARG A 123 -20.02 9.93 -11.44
CA ARG A 123 -18.88 10.04 -12.35
C ARG A 123 -18.42 8.63 -12.73
N ARG A 124 -18.09 8.42 -13.99
CA ARG A 124 -17.51 7.16 -14.46
C ARG A 124 -16.02 7.33 -14.66
N LEU A 125 -15.22 6.51 -13.99
CA LEU A 125 -13.78 6.45 -14.23
C LEU A 125 -13.53 6.01 -15.67
N ARG A 126 -12.80 6.81 -16.43
CA ARG A 126 -12.40 6.51 -17.82
C ARG A 126 -10.99 5.97 -17.91
N ALA A 127 -10.08 6.52 -17.12
CA ALA A 127 -8.68 6.10 -17.12
C ALA A 127 -8.01 6.41 -15.78
N LEU A 128 -6.99 5.61 -15.46
CA LEU A 128 -5.98 5.92 -14.46
C LEU A 128 -4.65 6.11 -15.18
N ARG A 129 -3.90 7.14 -14.81
CA ARG A 129 -2.54 7.38 -15.28
C ARG A 129 -1.59 7.51 -14.11
N VAL A 130 -0.42 6.91 -14.25
CA VAL A 130 0.71 7.17 -13.36
C VAL A 130 1.60 8.17 -14.07
N GLU A 131 1.77 9.32 -13.45
CA GLU A 131 2.56 10.42 -14.01
C GLU A 131 3.71 10.74 -13.04
N PRO A 132 4.88 11.20 -13.55
CA PRO A 132 5.91 11.74 -12.68
C PRO A 132 5.32 12.87 -11.83
N ARG A 133 5.65 12.89 -10.54
CA ARG A 133 5.27 14.01 -9.67
C ARG A 133 5.91 15.28 -10.24
N GLN A 134 5.10 16.18 -10.77
CA GLN A 134 5.59 17.49 -11.19
C GLN A 134 6.14 18.21 -9.96
N GLY A 135 7.43 18.55 -10.01
CA GLY A 135 8.15 19.13 -8.89
C GLY A 135 7.54 20.46 -8.47
N GLY A 136 7.02 20.53 -7.25
CA GLY A 136 7.07 21.77 -6.50
C GLY A 136 8.52 21.98 -6.10
N SER A 137 9.14 23.03 -6.66
CA SER A 137 10.43 23.53 -6.19
C SER A 137 10.30 23.84 -4.69
N THR A 138 11.13 23.20 -3.88
CA THR A 138 11.49 23.70 -2.55
C THR A 138 12.98 23.56 -2.37
#